data_AF-A0A942BKR8-F1
#
_entry.id   AF-A0A942BKR8-F1
#
_cell.length_a   1.000
_cell.length_b   1.000
_cell.length_c   1.000
_cell.angle_alpha   90.00
_cell.angle_beta   90.00
_cell.angle_gamma   90.00
#
_symmetry.space_group_name_H-M   'P 1'
#
loop_
_entity.id
_entity.type
_entity.pdbx_description
1 polymer ?
#
loop_
_entity_poly.entity_id
_entity_poly.type
_entity_poly.pdbx_seq_one_letter_code
_entity_poly.pdbx_strand_id
1 'polypeptide(L)'
;MLLIAVAGPVGAGKSTLLLGVAQALIEKGQSVAGFIQVAGERQQPGRGADTYDLVEIPSLQKTPWAVRDETLSPPYRFLPSERKVPPAEVVILDEIGREEIEGRGHSSLLESVRCEVLILGVRDTNVSAVEERLGRRFDLVIHPNDKAAKTRLLRLAIGPTDWESIGLFGAASGGVEATLGTGLHALQLPGRGQLLSTLQAIVLTAAAEGLREPARVGWVSVVSAGLKAALPSGSKVRPMVAIVVQGGLFALAIRMLGLTRLAAFVGGFLVGAWAMAQGILLQWLLVGSALGQAVDPLARWIADRLHLGHLSTLWILAGLVLLAGGLTGLIVTAFWSSRQKRLSMLRTQTAPTKTARPWLGQVAFFLPTLVVLSILVATGSTWEAAGWIALRAIGISLALAAILSLVRVEKCLACLSRYGFDGPAHALSVALRRRQVG
;
A
#
# COMPACT_ATOMS: atom_id res chain seq x y z
N MET A 1 -1.72 -9.64 16.06
CA MET A 1 -2.17 -11.02 15.79
C MET A 1 -3.65 -11.01 15.44
N LEU A 2 -3.99 -11.33 14.20
CA LEU A 2 -5.35 -11.59 13.73
C LEU A 2 -5.78 -12.99 14.21
N LEU A 3 -6.91 -13.09 14.91
CA LEU A 3 -7.42 -14.32 15.51
C LEU A 3 -8.68 -14.78 14.77
N ILE A 4 -8.61 -15.95 14.14
CA ILE A 4 -9.67 -16.50 13.30
C ILE A 4 -10.11 -17.85 13.85
N ALA A 5 -11.41 -18.04 14.03
CA ALA A 5 -11.99 -19.36 14.29
C ALA A 5 -12.48 -19.99 12.99
N VAL A 6 -12.16 -21.26 12.78
CA VAL A 6 -12.88 -22.16 11.87
C VAL A 6 -13.81 -22.99 12.75
N ALA A 7 -15.06 -22.54 12.84
CA ALA A 7 -16.06 -23.09 13.74
C ALA A 7 -17.07 -23.95 12.98
N GLY A 8 -17.35 -25.15 13.49
CA GLY A 8 -18.35 -26.03 12.92
C GLY A 8 -18.61 -27.27 13.78
N PRO A 9 -19.69 -28.03 13.53
CA PRO A 9 -19.98 -29.25 14.26
C PRO A 9 -18.93 -30.35 14.02
N VAL A 10 -19.03 -31.44 14.79
CA VAL A 10 -18.18 -32.62 14.60
C VAL A 10 -18.39 -33.16 13.19
N GLY A 11 -17.29 -33.40 12.46
CA GLY A 11 -17.35 -33.89 11.09
C GLY A 11 -17.65 -32.85 10.01
N ALA A 12 -17.76 -31.55 10.34
CA ALA A 12 -18.00 -30.49 9.37
C ALA A 12 -16.85 -30.20 8.38
N GLY A 13 -15.81 -31.05 8.33
CA GLY A 13 -14.66 -30.85 7.43
C GLY A 13 -13.66 -29.77 7.87
N LYS A 14 -13.67 -29.33 9.14
CA LYS A 14 -12.72 -28.34 9.68
C LYS A 14 -11.26 -28.73 9.42
N SER A 15 -10.86 -29.92 9.86
CA SER A 15 -9.50 -30.44 9.71
C SER A 15 -9.08 -30.54 8.25
N THR A 16 -9.99 -30.97 7.37
CA THR A 16 -9.76 -31.01 5.91
C THR A 16 -9.54 -29.62 5.32
N LEU A 17 -10.36 -28.64 5.73
CA LEU A 17 -10.22 -27.24 5.30
C LEU A 17 -8.89 -26.66 5.78
N LEU A 18 -8.58 -26.81 7.07
CA LEU A 18 -7.35 -26.30 7.68
C LEU A 18 -6.11 -26.93 7.02
N LEU A 19 -6.14 -28.23 6.72
CA LEU A 19 -5.03 -28.91 6.07
C LEU A 19 -4.83 -28.40 4.64
N GLY A 20 -5.93 -28.22 3.91
CA GLY A 20 -5.90 -27.65 2.57
C GLY A 20 -5.44 -26.19 2.54
N VAL A 21 -5.66 -25.41 3.62
CA VAL A 21 -5.12 -24.06 3.79
C VAL A 21 -3.63 -24.11 4.12
N ALA A 22 -3.22 -24.96 5.06
CA ALA A 22 -1.82 -25.14 5.46
C ALA A 22 -0.94 -25.50 4.25
N GLN A 23 -1.34 -26.50 3.47
CA GLN A 23 -0.63 -26.93 2.26
C GLN A 23 -0.50 -25.77 1.25
N ALA A 24 -1.60 -25.07 0.96
CA ALA A 24 -1.59 -23.95 0.02
C ALA A 24 -0.74 -22.76 0.50
N LEU A 25 -0.60 -22.56 1.82
CA LEU A 25 0.29 -21.54 2.38
C LEU A 25 1.76 -21.96 2.27
N ILE A 26 2.08 -23.23 2.55
CA ILE A 26 3.42 -23.81 2.38
C ILE A 26 3.86 -23.73 0.91
N GLU A 27 3.00 -24.12 -0.04
CA GLU A 27 3.25 -24.01 -1.49
C GLU A 27 3.54 -22.58 -1.93
N LYS A 28 2.97 -21.59 -1.23
CA LYS A 28 3.20 -20.15 -1.47
C LYS A 28 4.40 -19.60 -0.71
N GLY A 29 5.19 -20.45 -0.06
CA GLY A 29 6.38 -20.09 0.71
C GLY A 29 6.10 -19.26 1.95
N GLN A 30 4.88 -19.32 2.51
CA GLN A 30 4.58 -18.64 3.78
C GLN A 30 5.18 -19.40 4.95
N SER A 31 5.60 -18.66 5.97
CA SER A 31 6.01 -19.27 7.24
C SER A 31 4.78 -19.74 8.00
N VAL A 32 4.54 -21.06 8.01
CA VAL A 32 3.41 -21.68 8.70
C VAL A 32 3.89 -22.70 9.71
N ALA A 33 3.29 -22.70 10.89
CA ALA A 33 3.54 -23.70 11.92
C ALA A 33 2.24 -24.13 12.63
N GLY A 34 2.34 -25.20 13.42
CA GLY A 34 1.22 -25.69 14.24
C GLY A 34 0.91 -27.15 13.94
N PHE A 35 -0.34 -27.54 14.16
CA PHE A 35 -0.77 -28.92 13.96
C PHE A 35 -2.26 -29.00 13.64
N ILE A 36 -2.63 -30.08 12.96
CA ILE A 36 -4.02 -30.37 12.60
C ILE A 36 -4.35 -31.80 13.03
N GLN A 37 -5.48 -31.96 13.71
CA GLN A 37 -5.96 -33.26 14.15
C GLN A 37 -6.77 -33.90 13.03
N VAL A 38 -6.24 -34.95 12.42
CA VAL A 38 -6.91 -35.70 11.37
C VAL A 38 -7.50 -36.96 11.99
N ALA A 39 -8.82 -37.13 11.81
CA ALA A 39 -9.52 -38.32 12.22
C ALA A 39 -9.17 -39.50 11.32
N GLY A 40 -8.93 -40.67 11.91
CA GLY A 40 -8.83 -41.94 11.21
C GLY A 40 -10.19 -42.45 10.71
N GLU A 41 -10.29 -43.75 10.43
CA GLU A 41 -11.53 -44.36 9.99
C GLU A 41 -12.64 -44.22 11.06
N ARG A 42 -13.84 -43.97 10.56
CA ARG A 42 -15.06 -43.93 11.37
C ARG A 42 -15.90 -45.13 10.99
N GLN A 43 -16.24 -45.94 11.97
CA GLN A 43 -17.11 -47.10 11.72
C GLN A 43 -18.57 -46.70 11.49
N GLN A 44 -19.02 -45.57 12.05
CA GLN A 44 -20.41 -45.10 11.94
C GLN A 44 -20.49 -43.57 11.84
N PRO A 45 -21.46 -43.02 11.08
CA PRO A 45 -21.75 -41.59 11.07
C PRO A 45 -22.10 -41.08 12.47
N GLY A 46 -21.55 -39.94 12.88
CA GLY A 46 -21.79 -39.35 14.21
C GLY A 46 -20.96 -39.94 15.36
N ARG A 47 -20.37 -41.13 15.18
CA ARG A 47 -19.34 -41.66 16.08
C ARG A 47 -18.00 -40.98 15.79
N GLY A 48 -17.25 -40.63 16.83
CA GLY A 48 -15.87 -40.17 16.66
C GLY A 48 -14.98 -41.29 16.12
N ALA A 49 -13.83 -40.95 15.54
CA ALA A 49 -12.93 -41.95 14.94
C ALA A 49 -12.29 -42.86 15.99
N ASP A 50 -11.84 -44.04 15.54
CA ASP A 50 -11.14 -45.02 16.38
C ASP A 50 -9.72 -44.52 16.72
N THR A 51 -9.10 -43.77 15.82
CA THR A 51 -7.81 -43.13 16.02
C THR A 51 -7.82 -41.68 15.54
N TYR A 52 -6.96 -40.87 16.15
CA TYR A 52 -6.67 -39.52 15.73
C TYR A 52 -5.17 -39.33 15.63
N ASP A 53 -4.74 -38.81 14.49
CA ASP A 53 -3.36 -38.42 14.25
C ASP A 53 -3.25 -36.90 14.27
N LEU A 54 -2.12 -36.39 14.74
CA LEU A 54 -1.73 -35.01 14.56
C LEU A 54 -0.78 -34.90 13.39
N VAL A 55 -1.15 -34.07 12.42
CA VAL A 55 -0.31 -33.64 11.30
C VAL A 55 0.43 -32.39 11.73
N GLU A 56 1.75 -32.46 11.83
CA GLU A 56 2.60 -31.32 12.17
C GLU A 56 2.84 -30.41 10.97
N ILE A 57 2.87 -29.09 11.18
CA ILE A 57 3.14 -28.09 10.15
C ILE A 57 4.49 -27.43 10.46
N PRO A 58 5.41 -27.31 9.49
CA PRO A 58 5.23 -27.54 8.04
C PRO A 58 5.61 -28.94 7.54
N SER A 59 6.13 -29.84 8.40
CA SER A 59 6.66 -31.15 7.97
C SER A 59 5.60 -32.07 7.34
N LEU A 60 4.32 -31.83 7.62
CA LEU A 60 3.18 -32.68 7.31
C LEU A 60 3.32 -34.12 7.84
N GLN A 61 4.20 -34.30 8.83
CA GLN A 61 4.42 -35.59 9.46
C GLN A 61 3.23 -35.92 10.36
N LYS A 62 2.73 -37.15 10.22
CA LYS A 62 1.67 -37.69 11.07
C LYS A 62 2.27 -38.32 12.32
N THR A 63 1.68 -38.02 13.46
CA THR A 63 2.03 -38.59 14.75
C THR A 63 0.75 -39.06 15.45
N PRO A 64 0.71 -40.28 16.02
CA PRO A 64 -0.44 -40.73 16.79
C PRO A 64 -0.73 -39.79 17.94
N TRP A 65 -2.00 -39.46 18.16
CA TRP A 65 -2.42 -38.51 19.21
C TRP A 65 -3.42 -39.08 20.19
N ALA A 66 -4.50 -39.66 19.69
CA ALA A 66 -5.52 -40.24 20.55
C ALA A 66 -6.05 -41.53 19.97
N VAL A 67 -6.30 -42.50 20.85
CA VAL A 67 -6.95 -43.76 20.50
C VAL A 67 -8.25 -43.84 21.28
N ARG A 68 -9.33 -44.24 20.61
CA ARG A 68 -10.63 -44.44 21.24
C ARG A 68 -10.54 -45.60 22.23
N ASP A 69 -11.03 -45.36 23.43
CA ASP A 69 -11.11 -46.34 24.51
C ASP A 69 -12.47 -46.17 25.19
N GLU A 70 -13.40 -47.10 24.90
CA GLU A 70 -14.78 -47.05 25.40
C GLU A 70 -14.87 -47.19 26.93
N THR A 71 -13.77 -47.52 27.60
CA THR A 71 -13.70 -47.57 29.07
C THR A 71 -13.50 -46.20 29.72
N LEU A 72 -13.15 -45.17 28.94
CA LEU A 72 -12.88 -43.81 29.42
C LEU A 72 -14.07 -42.86 29.17
N SER A 73 -14.14 -41.77 29.93
CA SER A 73 -15.08 -40.67 29.71
C SER A 73 -14.35 -39.32 29.80
N PRO A 74 -14.11 -38.62 28.68
CA PRO A 74 -14.46 -38.98 27.31
C PRO A 74 -13.72 -40.25 26.81
N PRO A 75 -14.24 -40.97 25.79
CA PRO A 75 -13.74 -42.29 25.39
C PRO A 75 -12.46 -42.22 24.56
N TYR A 76 -11.47 -41.47 25.04
CA TYR A 76 -10.21 -41.23 24.34
C TYR A 76 -9.05 -41.28 25.32
N ARG A 77 -8.07 -42.12 24.98
CA ARG A 77 -6.76 -42.15 25.61
C ARG A 77 -5.80 -41.30 24.79
N PHE A 78 -5.37 -40.19 25.36
CA PHE A 78 -4.37 -39.31 24.74
C PHE A 78 -2.96 -39.86 24.94
N LEU A 79 -2.17 -39.86 23.89
CA LEU A 79 -0.77 -40.26 23.92
C LEU A 79 0.08 -39.03 24.31
N PRO A 80 1.10 -39.19 25.18
CA PRO A 80 1.95 -38.07 25.59
C PRO A 80 2.63 -37.44 24.38
N SER A 81 2.49 -36.12 24.22
CA SER A 81 3.31 -35.36 23.29
C SER A 81 3.64 -33.99 23.89
N GLU A 82 4.88 -33.79 24.30
CA GLU A 82 5.40 -32.44 24.54
C GLU A 82 5.59 -31.78 23.18
N ARG A 83 4.70 -30.84 22.84
CA ARG A 83 4.79 -30.10 21.58
C ARG A 83 5.22 -28.68 21.83
N LYS A 84 6.00 -28.14 20.90
CA LYS A 84 6.32 -26.72 20.81
C LYS A 84 5.97 -26.27 19.42
N VAL A 85 5.23 -25.17 19.32
CA VAL A 85 4.95 -24.53 18.04
C VAL A 85 6.00 -23.44 17.83
N PRO A 86 6.90 -23.57 16.83
CA PRO A 86 7.88 -22.53 16.57
C PRO A 86 7.17 -21.24 16.13
N PRO A 87 7.78 -20.05 16.33
CA PRO A 87 7.25 -18.80 15.80
C PRO A 87 7.10 -18.87 14.28
N ALA A 88 5.96 -18.42 13.77
CA ALA A 88 5.64 -18.38 12.35
C ALA A 88 4.73 -17.19 12.01
N GLU A 89 4.66 -16.78 10.75
CA GLU A 89 3.73 -15.74 10.31
C GLU A 89 2.27 -16.17 10.55
N VAL A 90 1.97 -17.43 10.18
CA VAL A 90 0.67 -18.05 10.35
C VAL A 90 0.80 -19.28 11.24
N VAL A 91 -0.01 -19.36 12.29
CA VAL A 91 -0.12 -20.56 13.14
C VAL A 91 -1.52 -21.15 13.01
N ILE A 92 -1.59 -22.44 12.77
CA ILE A 92 -2.84 -23.20 12.64
C ILE A 92 -2.88 -24.26 13.73
N LEU A 93 -3.90 -24.20 14.59
CA LEU A 93 -4.15 -25.20 15.63
C LEU A 93 -5.57 -25.73 15.47
N ASP A 94 -5.74 -27.04 15.36
CA ASP A 94 -7.05 -27.67 15.25
C ASP A 94 -7.52 -28.29 16.58
N GLU A 95 -8.84 -28.48 16.70
CA GLU A 95 -9.55 -29.06 17.87
C GLU A 95 -9.23 -28.37 19.21
N ILE A 96 -9.27 -27.03 19.26
CA ILE A 96 -9.33 -26.33 20.56
C ILE A 96 -10.71 -26.58 21.18
N GLY A 97 -10.73 -27.52 22.13
CA GLY A 97 -11.92 -28.09 22.72
C GLY A 97 -12.08 -27.75 24.19
N ARG A 98 -12.91 -28.54 24.86
CA ARG A 98 -13.23 -28.36 26.29
C ARG A 98 -12.02 -28.60 27.19
N GLU A 99 -11.16 -29.55 26.82
CA GLU A 99 -9.94 -29.88 27.55
C GLU A 99 -8.98 -28.68 27.59
N GLU A 100 -8.78 -28.01 26.45
CA GLU A 100 -7.93 -26.82 26.33
C GLU A 100 -8.50 -25.63 27.12
N ILE A 101 -9.82 -25.45 27.09
CA ILE A 101 -10.52 -24.42 27.87
C ILE A 101 -10.31 -24.64 29.37
N GLU A 102 -10.40 -25.90 29.83
CA GLU A 102 -10.19 -26.30 31.23
C GLU A 102 -8.70 -26.31 31.64
N GLY A 103 -7.80 -25.83 30.79
CA GLY A 103 -6.37 -25.73 31.09
C GLY A 103 -5.58 -27.02 30.88
N ARG A 104 -6.18 -28.05 30.29
CA ARG A 104 -5.54 -29.33 29.93
C ARG A 104 -5.15 -29.36 28.45
N GLY A 105 -4.64 -30.50 27.98
CA GLY A 105 -4.28 -30.70 26.56
C GLY A 105 -3.26 -29.69 26.05
N HIS A 106 -3.64 -28.93 25.01
CA HIS A 106 -2.79 -27.92 24.37
C HIS A 106 -2.94 -26.50 24.94
N SER A 107 -3.54 -26.34 26.12
CA SER A 107 -3.79 -25.05 26.75
C SER A 107 -2.54 -24.16 26.85
N SER A 108 -1.40 -24.73 27.25
CA SER A 108 -0.11 -24.03 27.38
C SER A 108 0.42 -23.50 26.04
N LEU A 109 0.03 -24.13 24.93
CA LEU A 109 0.43 -23.69 23.60
C LEU A 109 -0.27 -22.40 23.22
N LEU A 110 -1.56 -22.23 23.55
CA LEU A 110 -2.32 -21.01 23.26
C LEU A 110 -1.67 -19.76 23.86
N GLU A 111 -1.03 -19.88 25.02
CA GLU A 111 -0.35 -18.79 25.71
C GLU A 111 1.06 -18.51 25.15
N SER A 112 1.70 -19.52 24.57
CA SER A 112 3.08 -19.44 24.07
C SER A 112 3.21 -19.07 22.59
N VAL A 113 2.13 -19.18 21.81
CA VAL A 113 2.15 -18.95 20.36
C VAL A 113 2.48 -17.50 20.02
N ARG A 114 3.46 -17.33 19.12
CA ARG A 114 3.87 -16.03 18.58
C ARG A 114 3.67 -16.05 17.06
N CYS A 115 2.67 -15.31 16.58
CA CYS A 115 2.36 -15.18 15.16
C CYS A 115 1.64 -13.88 14.79
N GLU A 116 1.53 -13.62 13.49
CA GLU A 116 0.74 -12.52 12.95
C GLU A 116 -0.72 -12.93 12.73
N VAL A 117 -0.96 -14.17 12.30
CA VAL A 117 -2.29 -14.76 12.11
C VAL A 117 -2.38 -16.09 12.87
N LEU A 118 -3.38 -16.21 13.74
CA LEU A 118 -3.71 -17.44 14.46
C LEU A 118 -5.06 -17.96 13.97
N ILE A 119 -5.06 -19.17 13.39
CA ILE A 119 -6.27 -19.86 12.92
C ILE A 119 -6.54 -21.04 13.85
N LEU A 120 -7.69 -21.02 14.51
CA LEU A 120 -8.10 -22.07 15.45
C LEU A 120 -9.27 -22.88 14.87
N GLY A 121 -9.14 -24.20 14.83
CA GLY A 121 -10.26 -25.10 14.63
C GLY A 121 -11.03 -25.25 15.94
N VAL A 122 -12.29 -24.79 15.98
CA VAL A 122 -13.10 -24.76 17.21
C VAL A 122 -14.45 -25.44 16.95
N ARG A 123 -15.05 -26.04 17.97
CA ARG A 123 -16.45 -26.49 17.89
C ARG A 123 -17.38 -25.30 18.08
N ASP A 124 -18.50 -25.24 17.36
CA ASP A 124 -19.44 -24.10 17.44
C ASP A 124 -19.88 -23.81 18.88
N THR A 125 -20.12 -24.85 19.67
CA THR A 125 -20.54 -24.74 21.07
C THR A 125 -19.48 -24.13 21.98
N ASN A 126 -18.22 -24.12 21.56
CA ASN A 126 -17.08 -23.76 22.40
C ASN A 126 -16.49 -22.39 22.05
N VAL A 127 -16.97 -21.72 20.98
CA VAL A 127 -16.41 -20.44 20.51
C VAL A 127 -16.33 -19.42 21.64
N SER A 128 -17.44 -19.15 22.33
CA SER A 128 -17.49 -18.16 23.42
C SER A 128 -16.56 -18.51 24.59
N ALA A 129 -16.45 -19.79 24.92
CA ALA A 129 -15.58 -20.25 26.01
C ALA A 129 -14.09 -20.13 25.65
N VAL A 130 -13.73 -20.35 24.38
CA VAL A 130 -12.37 -20.09 23.90
C VAL A 130 -12.06 -18.58 23.92
N GLU A 131 -13.01 -17.73 23.53
CA GLU A 131 -12.83 -16.26 23.59
C GLU A 131 -12.58 -15.77 25.02
N GLU A 132 -13.33 -16.29 25.99
CA GLU A 132 -13.17 -15.99 27.41
C GLU A 132 -11.78 -16.43 27.91
N ARG A 133 -11.36 -17.65 27.57
CA ARG A 133 -10.03 -18.16 27.96
C ARG A 133 -8.88 -17.36 27.36
N LEU A 134 -9.03 -16.89 26.12
CA LEU A 134 -8.04 -16.05 25.45
C LEU A 134 -8.09 -14.58 25.91
N GLY A 135 -9.11 -14.18 26.67
CA GLY A 135 -9.35 -12.79 27.07
C GLY A 135 -9.64 -11.86 25.88
N ARG A 136 -10.01 -12.40 24.71
CA ARG A 136 -10.31 -11.65 23.49
C ARG A 136 -11.27 -12.40 22.59
N ARG A 137 -12.11 -11.66 21.87
CA ARG A 137 -12.98 -12.22 20.84
C ARG A 137 -12.21 -12.62 19.58
N PHE A 138 -12.76 -13.57 18.83
CA PHE A 138 -12.31 -13.83 17.46
C PHE A 138 -12.58 -12.60 16.60
N ASP A 139 -11.56 -12.19 15.83
CA ASP A 139 -11.74 -11.13 14.83
C ASP A 139 -12.64 -11.61 13.69
N LEU A 140 -12.64 -12.93 13.44
CA LEU A 140 -13.50 -13.57 12.46
C LEU A 140 -13.81 -15.02 12.81
N VAL A 141 -15.06 -15.44 12.55
CA VAL A 141 -15.50 -16.83 12.61
C VAL A 141 -15.92 -17.27 11.20
N ILE A 142 -15.33 -18.37 10.72
CA ILE A 142 -15.58 -18.94 9.38
C ILE A 142 -16.14 -20.35 9.56
N HIS A 143 -17.26 -20.65 8.89
CA HIS A 143 -17.82 -21.98 8.88
C HIS A 143 -17.17 -22.84 7.77
N PRO A 144 -16.76 -24.09 8.03
CA PRO A 144 -16.02 -24.91 7.06
C PRO A 144 -16.82 -25.24 5.79
N ASN A 145 -18.14 -25.25 5.87
CA ASN A 145 -19.03 -25.50 4.73
C ASN A 145 -19.21 -24.28 3.80
N ASP A 146 -18.69 -23.10 4.16
CA ASP A 146 -18.70 -21.96 3.25
C ASP A 146 -17.80 -22.26 2.05
N LYS A 147 -18.37 -22.22 0.84
CA LYS A 147 -17.64 -22.47 -0.43
C LYS A 147 -16.44 -21.54 -0.58
N ALA A 148 -16.49 -20.33 0.01
CA ALA A 148 -15.41 -19.36 -0.01
C ALA A 148 -14.45 -19.47 1.19
N ALA A 149 -14.66 -20.39 2.15
CA ALA A 149 -13.89 -20.48 3.38
C ALA A 149 -12.39 -20.59 3.14
N LYS A 150 -11.96 -21.53 2.27
CA LYS A 150 -10.54 -21.73 1.93
C LYS A 150 -9.94 -20.46 1.33
N THR A 151 -10.60 -19.87 0.34
CA THR A 151 -10.15 -18.65 -0.33
C THR A 151 -10.07 -17.47 0.64
N ARG A 152 -11.03 -17.34 1.54
CA ARG A 152 -11.08 -16.28 2.55
C ARG A 152 -9.96 -16.45 3.58
N LEU A 153 -9.74 -17.66 4.11
CA LEU A 153 -8.64 -17.97 5.01
C LEU A 153 -7.29 -17.68 4.36
N LEU A 154 -7.08 -18.12 3.11
CA LEU A 154 -5.85 -17.83 2.37
C LEU A 154 -5.64 -16.33 2.18
N ARG A 155 -6.67 -15.57 1.80
CA ARG A 155 -6.56 -14.10 1.66
C ARG A 155 -6.22 -13.43 2.98
N LEU A 156 -6.77 -13.88 4.10
CA LEU A 156 -6.50 -13.31 5.43
C LEU A 156 -5.11 -13.69 5.95
N ALA A 157 -4.67 -14.91 5.69
CA ALA A 157 -3.36 -15.42 6.09
C ALA A 157 -2.21 -14.80 5.27
N ILE A 158 -2.43 -14.57 3.97
CA ILE A 158 -1.44 -13.98 3.06
C ILE A 158 -1.50 -12.43 3.11
N GLY A 159 -2.65 -11.87 3.46
CA GLY A 159 -2.91 -10.44 3.29
C GLY A 159 -3.15 -10.05 1.82
N PRO A 160 -3.38 -8.76 1.53
CA PRO A 160 -3.50 -8.29 0.16
C PRO A 160 -2.20 -8.54 -0.61
N THR A 161 -2.31 -8.96 -1.86
CA THR A 161 -1.12 -9.08 -2.71
C THR A 161 -0.49 -7.71 -2.94
N ASP A 162 0.81 -7.65 -3.22
CA ASP A 162 1.48 -6.40 -3.58
C ASP A 162 0.71 -5.65 -4.68
N TRP A 163 0.14 -6.36 -5.65
CA TRP A 163 -0.63 -5.78 -6.76
C TRP A 163 -1.99 -5.23 -6.34
N GLU A 164 -2.69 -5.88 -5.41
CA GLU A 164 -3.91 -5.33 -4.80
C GLU A 164 -3.59 -4.05 -4.01
N SER A 165 -2.50 -4.05 -3.23
CA SER A 165 -2.02 -2.88 -2.49
C SER A 165 -1.59 -1.75 -3.42
N ILE A 166 -0.83 -2.05 -4.48
CA ILE A 166 -0.41 -1.09 -5.51
C ILE A 166 -1.64 -0.48 -6.19
N GLY A 167 -2.64 -1.28 -6.53
CA GLY A 167 -3.90 -0.81 -7.10
C GLY A 167 -4.66 0.13 -6.15
N LEU A 168 -4.73 -0.23 -4.86
CA LEU A 168 -5.39 0.59 -3.83
C LEU A 168 -4.67 1.93 -3.61
N PHE A 169 -3.36 1.90 -3.37
CA PHE A 169 -2.56 3.12 -3.20
C PHE A 169 -2.52 3.95 -4.47
N GLY A 170 -2.47 3.32 -5.64
CA GLY A 170 -2.50 4.01 -6.94
C GLY A 170 -3.83 4.71 -7.19
N ALA A 171 -4.94 4.06 -6.82
CA ALA A 171 -6.27 4.66 -6.88
C ALA A 171 -6.45 5.81 -5.90
N ALA A 172 -6.01 5.65 -4.65
CA ALA A 172 -6.04 6.71 -3.65
C ALA A 172 -5.17 7.90 -4.09
N SER A 173 -3.94 7.64 -4.53
CA SER A 173 -3.01 8.64 -5.08
C SER A 173 -3.63 9.37 -6.26
N GLY A 174 -4.19 8.64 -7.24
CA GLY A 174 -4.82 9.22 -8.42
C GLY A 174 -6.02 10.09 -8.08
N GLY A 175 -6.85 9.66 -7.13
CA GLY A 175 -7.98 10.44 -6.61
C GLY A 175 -7.52 11.72 -5.91
N VAL A 176 -6.56 11.62 -4.98
CA VAL A 176 -5.97 12.78 -4.29
C VAL A 176 -5.38 13.77 -5.29
N GLU A 177 -4.62 13.27 -6.26
CA GLU A 177 -3.95 14.05 -7.30
C GLU A 177 -4.93 14.68 -8.30
N ALA A 178 -6.12 14.11 -8.47
CA ALA A 178 -7.22 14.69 -9.22
C ALA A 178 -7.94 15.79 -8.43
N THR A 179 -8.29 15.52 -7.17
CA THR A 179 -9.04 16.45 -6.31
C THR A 179 -8.18 17.63 -5.88
N LEU A 180 -7.02 17.37 -5.26
CA LEU A 180 -6.08 18.41 -4.87
C LEU A 180 -5.45 19.06 -6.08
N GLY A 181 -5.15 18.32 -7.15
CA GLY A 181 -4.67 18.92 -8.39
C GLY A 181 -5.64 19.98 -8.88
N THR A 182 -6.93 19.66 -8.98
CA THR A 182 -7.96 20.61 -9.40
C THR A 182 -8.12 21.76 -8.41
N GLY A 183 -8.12 21.48 -7.10
CA GLY A 183 -8.22 22.50 -6.05
C GLY A 183 -7.04 23.48 -6.02
N LEU A 184 -5.80 22.98 -6.08
CA LEU A 184 -4.59 23.79 -6.16
C LEU A 184 -4.50 24.56 -7.49
N HIS A 185 -5.01 23.97 -8.58
CA HIS A 185 -5.17 24.67 -9.84
C HIS A 185 -6.16 25.83 -9.71
N ALA A 186 -7.27 25.64 -8.99
CA ALA A 186 -8.26 26.68 -8.73
C ALA A 186 -7.72 27.79 -7.80
N LEU A 187 -6.95 27.43 -6.76
CA LEU A 187 -6.36 28.37 -5.81
C LEU A 187 -5.11 29.10 -6.36
N GLN A 188 -4.63 28.73 -7.55
CA GLN A 188 -3.40 29.24 -8.18
C GLN A 188 -2.18 29.27 -7.23
N LEU A 189 -2.09 28.31 -6.31
CA LEU A 189 -1.04 28.33 -5.29
C LEU A 189 0.34 28.23 -5.95
N PRO A 190 1.25 29.18 -5.68
CA PRO A 190 2.63 29.09 -6.16
C PRO A 190 3.27 27.83 -5.56
N GLY A 191 4.06 27.13 -6.36
CA GLY A 191 4.70 25.88 -5.92
C GLY A 191 3.75 24.67 -5.81
N ARG A 192 2.52 24.71 -6.36
CA ARG A 192 1.60 23.55 -6.36
C ARG A 192 2.24 22.24 -6.84
N GLY A 193 3.14 22.30 -7.83
CA GLY A 193 3.85 21.13 -8.34
C GLY A 193 4.76 20.51 -7.28
N GLN A 194 5.43 21.34 -6.48
CA GLN A 194 6.27 20.89 -5.37
C GLN A 194 5.42 20.26 -4.26
N LEU A 195 4.28 20.88 -3.93
CA LEU A 195 3.37 20.35 -2.91
C LEU A 195 2.81 18.97 -3.32
N LEU A 196 2.30 18.85 -4.55
CA LEU A 196 1.78 17.58 -5.08
C LEU A 196 2.88 16.50 -5.15
N SER A 197 4.09 16.85 -5.58
CA SER A 197 5.21 15.91 -5.59
C SER A 197 5.60 15.43 -4.20
N THR A 198 5.55 16.32 -3.21
CA THR A 198 5.84 15.97 -1.81
C THR A 198 4.77 15.05 -1.24
N LEU A 199 3.50 15.33 -1.54
CA LEU A 199 2.40 14.46 -1.16
C LEU A 199 2.49 13.09 -1.84
N GLN A 200 2.83 13.05 -3.13
CA GLN A 200 3.07 11.80 -3.84
C GLN A 200 4.22 11.01 -3.19
N ALA A 201 5.34 11.64 -2.84
CA ALA A 201 6.43 10.97 -2.13
C ALA A 201 6.00 10.41 -0.76
N ILE A 202 5.13 11.12 -0.02
CA ILE A 202 4.52 10.63 1.22
C ILE A 202 3.65 9.39 0.95
N VAL A 203 2.80 9.42 -0.07
CA VAL A 203 1.96 8.27 -0.45
C VAL A 203 2.82 7.08 -0.90
N LEU A 204 3.88 7.30 -1.67
CA LEU A 204 4.80 6.25 -2.06
C LEU A 204 5.53 5.66 -0.86
N THR A 205 5.98 6.49 0.08
CA THR A 205 6.57 6.01 1.35
C THR A 205 5.57 5.15 2.12
N ALA A 206 4.33 5.61 2.21
CA ALA A 206 3.25 4.89 2.88
C ALA A 206 2.89 3.55 2.21
N ALA A 207 2.97 3.51 0.88
CA ALA A 207 2.71 2.32 0.09
C ALA A 207 3.87 1.32 0.19
N ALA A 208 5.12 1.78 0.08
CA ALA A 208 6.32 0.93 0.15
C ALA A 208 6.40 0.14 1.47
N GLU A 209 5.97 0.72 2.59
CA GLU A 209 5.87 0.03 3.89
C GLU A 209 4.84 -1.10 3.92
N GLY A 210 3.82 -1.07 3.05
CA GLY A 210 2.77 -2.08 2.98
C GLY A 210 2.99 -3.14 1.91
N LEU A 211 4.13 -3.13 1.21
CA LEU A 211 4.46 -4.10 0.16
C LEU A 211 5.49 -5.11 0.66
N ARG A 212 5.32 -6.37 0.25
CA ARG A 212 6.32 -7.44 0.46
C ARG A 212 7.61 -7.14 -0.28
N GLU A 213 7.51 -6.59 -1.49
CA GLU A 213 8.63 -6.02 -2.24
C GLU A 213 8.50 -4.49 -2.34
N PRO A 214 9.10 -3.72 -1.40
CA PRO A 214 8.98 -2.26 -1.35
C PRO A 214 9.40 -1.55 -2.64
N ALA A 215 10.33 -2.14 -3.40
CA ALA A 215 10.79 -1.59 -4.69
C ALA A 215 9.68 -1.53 -5.76
N ARG A 216 8.60 -2.32 -5.63
CA ARG A 216 7.45 -2.29 -6.55
C ARG A 216 6.60 -1.03 -6.41
N VAL A 217 6.87 -0.19 -5.42
CA VAL A 217 6.14 1.06 -5.17
C VAL A 217 6.05 1.99 -6.39
N GLY A 218 6.99 1.92 -7.33
CA GLY A 218 6.94 2.72 -8.57
C GLY A 218 5.65 2.50 -9.37
N TRP A 219 5.07 1.30 -9.32
CA TRP A 219 3.81 0.96 -9.99
C TRP A 219 2.60 1.72 -9.43
N VAL A 220 2.64 2.18 -8.17
CA VAL A 220 1.61 3.04 -7.58
C VAL A 220 1.46 4.31 -8.40
N SER A 221 2.59 4.89 -8.83
CA SER A 221 2.58 6.11 -9.66
C SER A 221 2.10 5.83 -11.08
N VAL A 222 2.39 4.66 -11.64
CA VAL A 222 1.87 4.25 -12.96
C VAL A 222 0.34 4.11 -12.93
N VAL A 223 -0.20 3.44 -11.91
CA VAL A 223 -1.66 3.33 -11.72
C VAL A 223 -2.29 4.71 -11.48
N SER A 224 -1.67 5.54 -10.63
CA SER A 224 -2.11 6.92 -10.38
C SER A 224 -2.13 7.77 -11.65
N ALA A 225 -1.08 7.70 -12.47
CA ALA A 225 -0.99 8.41 -13.75
C ALA A 225 -2.01 7.89 -14.77
N GLY A 226 -2.20 6.56 -14.85
CA GLY A 226 -3.20 5.93 -15.71
C GLY A 226 -4.63 6.33 -15.35
N LEU A 227 -4.95 6.40 -14.06
CA LEU A 227 -6.24 6.91 -13.59
C LEU A 227 -6.42 8.38 -13.91
N LYS A 228 -5.37 9.20 -13.74
CA LYS A 228 -5.39 10.62 -14.13
C LYS A 228 -5.62 10.79 -15.63
N ALA A 229 -5.05 9.91 -16.47
CA ALA A 229 -5.30 9.85 -17.91
C ALA A 229 -6.78 9.65 -18.25
N ALA A 230 -7.43 8.77 -17.48
CA ALA A 230 -8.81 8.35 -17.70
C ALA A 230 -9.85 9.34 -17.15
N LEU A 231 -9.42 10.47 -16.59
CA LEU A 231 -10.32 11.53 -16.13
C LEU A 231 -10.64 12.51 -17.28
N PRO A 232 -11.89 13.02 -17.39
CA PRO A 232 -12.28 13.98 -18.44
C PRO A 232 -11.44 15.28 -18.43
N SER A 233 -10.95 15.69 -17.27
CA SER A 233 -10.04 16.83 -17.08
C SER A 233 -8.56 16.49 -17.33
N GLY A 234 -8.25 15.22 -17.64
CA GLY A 234 -6.94 14.58 -17.61
C GLY A 234 -6.11 14.62 -18.89
N SER A 235 -6.48 15.42 -19.90
CA SER A 235 -5.81 15.44 -21.21
C SER A 235 -4.39 16.04 -21.23
N LYS A 236 -3.80 16.34 -20.06
CA LYS A 236 -2.46 16.94 -19.96
C LYS A 236 -1.41 15.84 -19.70
N VAL A 237 -0.62 15.52 -20.73
CA VAL A 237 0.56 14.61 -20.66
C VAL A 237 1.50 14.96 -19.52
N ARG A 238 1.76 16.26 -19.35
CA ARG A 238 2.83 16.78 -18.50
C ARG A 238 2.72 16.29 -17.05
N PRO A 239 1.55 16.41 -16.37
CA PRO A 239 1.33 15.80 -15.07
C PRO A 239 1.56 14.29 -15.03
N MET A 240 1.19 13.55 -16.07
CA MET A 240 1.26 12.09 -16.07
C MET A 240 2.70 11.60 -16.15
N VAL A 241 3.50 12.19 -17.05
CA VAL A 241 4.94 11.90 -17.15
C VAL A 241 5.66 12.28 -15.85
N ALA A 242 5.28 13.42 -15.25
CA ALA A 242 5.82 13.83 -13.96
C ALA A 242 5.62 12.75 -12.89
N ILE A 243 4.36 12.31 -12.71
CA ILE A 243 3.97 11.30 -11.72
C ILE A 243 4.76 10.00 -11.94
N VAL A 244 4.85 9.52 -13.18
CA VAL A 244 5.57 8.26 -13.49
C VAL A 244 7.07 8.38 -13.19
N VAL A 245 7.72 9.47 -13.62
CA VAL A 245 9.15 9.67 -13.35
C VAL A 245 9.42 9.80 -11.85
N GLN A 246 8.57 10.52 -11.13
CA GLN A 246 8.66 10.64 -9.67
C GLN A 246 8.55 9.27 -8.99
N GLY A 247 7.58 8.45 -9.39
CA GLY A 247 7.45 7.07 -8.90
C GLY A 247 8.67 6.21 -9.19
N GLY A 248 9.21 6.31 -10.40
CA GLY A 248 10.41 5.57 -10.83
C GLY A 248 11.65 5.97 -10.04
N LEU A 249 11.90 7.28 -9.86
CA LEU A 249 13.01 7.81 -9.07
C LEU A 249 12.92 7.38 -7.61
N PHE A 250 11.72 7.45 -7.02
CA PHE A 250 11.50 6.98 -5.66
C PHE A 250 11.75 5.48 -5.52
N ALA A 251 11.20 4.67 -6.43
CA ALA A 251 11.40 3.22 -6.44
C ALA A 251 12.86 2.82 -6.64
N LEU A 252 13.62 3.58 -7.44
CA LEU A 252 15.06 3.37 -7.62
C LEU A 252 15.81 3.58 -6.29
N ALA A 253 15.50 4.64 -5.55
CA ALA A 253 16.10 4.87 -4.23
C ALA A 253 15.81 3.72 -3.26
N ILE A 254 14.56 3.25 -3.20
CA ILE A 254 14.17 2.10 -2.36
C ILE A 254 14.87 0.81 -2.81
N ARG A 255 15.03 0.58 -4.12
CA ARG A 255 15.71 -0.61 -4.64
C ARG A 255 17.20 -0.62 -4.32
N MET A 256 17.86 0.53 -4.33
CA MET A 256 19.29 0.64 -4.04
C MET A 256 19.60 0.59 -2.53
N LEU A 257 18.75 1.20 -1.71
CA LEU A 257 19.03 1.47 -0.29
C LEU A 257 18.13 0.70 0.68
N GLY A 258 17.23 -0.15 0.16
CA GLY A 258 16.17 -0.80 0.93
C GLY A 258 15.14 0.19 1.46
N LEU A 259 14.20 -0.26 2.29
CA LEU A 259 13.23 0.61 2.96
C LEU A 259 13.82 1.18 4.27
N THR A 260 14.75 2.13 4.14
CA THR A 260 15.47 2.76 5.26
C THR A 260 15.16 4.26 5.35
N ARG A 261 15.55 4.92 6.47
CA ARG A 261 15.49 6.39 6.61
C ARG A 261 16.22 7.10 5.47
N LEU A 262 17.40 6.58 5.12
CA LEU A 262 18.22 7.13 4.05
C LEU A 262 17.50 7.01 2.70
N ALA A 263 16.88 5.86 2.44
CA ALA A 263 16.12 5.65 1.21
C ALA A 263 14.89 6.56 1.13
N ALA A 264 14.19 6.79 2.24
CA ALA A 264 13.08 7.75 2.31
C ALA A 264 13.55 9.19 2.02
N PHE A 265 14.70 9.59 2.57
CA PHE A 265 15.30 10.90 2.29
C PHE A 265 15.69 11.02 0.82
N VAL A 266 16.48 10.08 0.31
CA VAL A 266 16.98 10.10 -1.07
C VAL A 266 15.83 10.01 -2.07
N GLY A 267 14.84 9.14 -1.83
CA GLY A 267 13.64 9.03 -2.65
C GLY A 267 12.83 10.32 -2.67
N GLY A 268 12.56 10.92 -1.50
CA GLY A 268 11.90 12.22 -1.40
C GLY A 268 12.70 13.33 -2.07
N PHE A 269 14.02 13.33 -1.91
CA PHE A 269 14.92 14.29 -2.53
C PHE A 269 14.83 14.23 -4.06
N LEU A 270 14.94 13.04 -4.65
CA LEU A 270 14.87 12.87 -6.10
C LEU A 270 13.50 13.28 -6.66
N VAL A 271 12.42 12.95 -5.97
CA VAL A 271 11.06 13.37 -6.36
C VAL A 271 10.91 14.89 -6.34
N GLY A 272 11.36 15.53 -5.25
CA GLY A 272 11.27 16.98 -5.09
C GLY A 272 12.19 17.75 -6.03
N ALA A 273 13.42 17.27 -6.23
CA ALA A 273 14.37 17.84 -7.17
C ALA A 273 13.85 17.74 -8.61
N TRP A 274 13.31 16.58 -8.99
CA TRP A 274 12.70 16.40 -10.31
C TRP A 274 11.50 17.33 -10.54
N ALA A 275 10.63 17.51 -9.54
CA ALA A 275 9.48 18.40 -9.66
C ALA A 275 9.90 19.86 -9.97
N MET A 276 10.90 20.36 -9.25
CA MET A 276 11.46 21.71 -9.48
C MET A 276 12.19 21.78 -10.82
N ALA A 277 13.06 20.81 -11.11
CA ALA A 277 13.83 20.75 -12.35
C ALA A 277 12.92 20.70 -13.58
N GLN A 278 11.86 19.89 -13.55
CA GLN A 278 10.87 19.82 -14.62
C GLN A 278 10.17 21.17 -14.84
N GLY A 279 9.85 21.89 -13.75
CA GLY A 279 9.31 23.24 -13.82
C GLY A 279 10.23 24.21 -14.55
N ILE A 280 11.50 24.24 -14.15
CA ILE A 280 12.55 25.09 -14.72
C ILE A 280 12.83 24.73 -16.17
N LEU A 281 13.03 23.44 -16.47
CA LEU A 281 13.30 22.96 -17.83
C LEU A 281 12.18 23.33 -18.80
N LEU A 282 10.92 23.21 -18.36
CA LEU A 282 9.78 23.59 -19.20
C LEU A 282 9.65 25.10 -19.36
N GLN A 283 9.95 25.88 -18.32
CA GLN A 283 10.00 27.33 -18.44
C GLN A 283 11.12 27.77 -19.39
N TRP A 284 12.28 27.12 -19.31
CA TRP A 284 13.41 27.36 -20.19
C TRP A 284 13.08 26.97 -21.63
N LEU A 285 12.39 25.85 -21.85
CA LEU A 285 11.93 25.46 -23.18
C LEU A 285 10.92 26.45 -23.78
N LEU A 286 10.03 27.02 -22.96
CA LEU A 286 9.00 27.95 -23.41
C LEU A 286 9.55 29.36 -23.68
N VAL A 287 10.39 29.86 -22.77
CA VAL A 287 10.84 31.26 -22.71
C VAL A 287 12.26 31.43 -23.26
N GLY A 288 13.05 30.35 -23.34
CA GLY A 288 14.42 30.37 -23.86
C GLY A 288 15.39 31.16 -22.98
N SER A 289 16.33 31.87 -23.61
CA SER A 289 17.36 32.68 -22.94
C SER A 289 16.79 33.85 -22.12
N ALA A 290 15.56 34.29 -22.39
CA ALA A 290 14.89 35.33 -21.61
C ALA A 290 14.67 34.90 -20.14
N LEU A 291 14.59 33.60 -19.85
CA LEU A 291 14.59 33.11 -18.47
C LEU A 291 15.92 33.43 -17.76
N GLY A 292 17.05 33.27 -18.47
CA GLY A 292 18.36 33.60 -17.94
C GLY A 292 18.50 35.09 -17.65
N GLN A 293 18.04 35.93 -18.58
CA GLN A 293 18.04 37.40 -18.41
C GLN A 293 17.17 37.86 -17.24
N ALA A 294 16.07 37.15 -16.94
CA ALA A 294 15.22 37.45 -15.80
C ALA A 294 15.84 37.02 -14.45
N VAL A 295 16.64 35.96 -14.42
CA VAL A 295 17.28 35.44 -13.20
C VAL A 295 18.62 36.12 -12.90
N ASP A 296 19.35 36.59 -13.92
CA ASP A 296 20.64 37.24 -13.76
C ASP A 296 20.64 38.43 -12.77
N PRO A 297 19.65 39.36 -12.76
CA PRO A 297 19.59 40.42 -11.77
C PRO A 297 19.43 39.90 -10.33
N LEU A 298 18.61 38.87 -10.15
CA LEU A 298 18.46 38.19 -8.85
C LEU A 298 19.79 37.53 -8.45
N ALA A 299 20.51 36.99 -9.42
CA ALA A 299 21.80 36.35 -9.17
C ALA A 299 22.86 37.31 -8.65
N ARG A 300 22.97 38.47 -9.29
CA ARG A 300 23.85 39.55 -8.85
C ARG A 300 23.45 40.06 -7.47
N TRP A 301 22.15 40.27 -7.24
CA TRP A 301 21.65 40.70 -5.93
C TRP A 301 22.00 39.72 -4.80
N ILE A 302 21.87 38.41 -5.03
CA ILE A 302 22.26 37.40 -4.05
C ILE A 302 23.78 37.36 -3.86
N ALA A 303 24.55 37.42 -4.95
CA ALA A 303 26.01 37.40 -4.92
C ALA A 303 26.57 38.58 -4.12
N ASP A 304 26.06 39.78 -4.38
CA ASP A 304 26.44 41.01 -3.68
C ASP A 304 26.10 40.93 -2.18
N ARG A 305 24.93 40.37 -1.85
CA ARG A 305 24.47 40.24 -0.46
C ARG A 305 25.25 39.21 0.34
N LEU A 306 25.76 38.17 -0.31
CA LEU A 306 26.55 37.11 0.30
C LEU A 306 28.07 37.32 0.15
N HIS A 307 28.50 38.44 -0.44
CA HIS A 307 29.90 38.73 -0.77
C HIS A 307 30.57 37.64 -1.61
N LEU A 308 29.81 37.01 -2.51
CA LEU A 308 30.28 36.00 -3.45
C LEU A 308 30.67 36.70 -4.76
N GLY A 309 31.88 36.45 -5.27
CA GLY A 309 32.43 37.21 -6.41
C GLY A 309 31.59 37.15 -7.69
N HIS A 310 31.10 35.98 -8.07
CA HIS A 310 30.17 35.82 -9.19
C HIS A 310 29.34 34.55 -9.02
N LEU A 311 28.02 34.68 -9.17
CA LEU A 311 27.08 33.56 -9.06
C LEU A 311 26.30 33.46 -10.37
N SER A 312 26.54 32.39 -11.13
CA SER A 312 25.86 32.21 -12.42
C SER A 312 24.41 31.80 -12.22
N THR A 313 23.54 32.15 -13.16
CA THR A 313 22.14 31.72 -13.17
C THR A 313 21.98 30.21 -13.04
N LEU A 314 22.90 29.42 -13.63
CA LEU A 314 22.90 27.96 -13.49
C LEU A 314 22.99 27.53 -12.02
N TRP A 315 23.87 28.15 -11.22
CA TRP A 315 24.06 27.80 -9.82
C TRP A 315 22.85 28.13 -8.96
N ILE A 316 22.10 29.18 -9.30
CA ILE A 316 20.86 29.53 -8.59
C ILE A 316 19.77 28.53 -8.90
N LEU A 317 19.59 28.20 -10.19
CA LEU A 317 18.61 27.20 -10.60
C LEU A 317 18.94 25.82 -10.00
N ALA A 318 20.22 25.44 -10.01
CA ALA A 318 20.68 24.22 -9.33
C ALA A 318 20.42 24.28 -7.82
N GLY A 319 20.75 25.41 -7.17
CA GLY A 319 20.48 25.62 -5.75
C GLY A 319 19.00 25.48 -5.40
N LEU A 320 18.10 26.04 -6.23
CA LEU A 320 16.65 25.89 -6.07
C LEU A 320 16.19 24.44 -6.21
N VAL A 321 16.73 23.70 -7.17
CA VAL A 321 16.44 22.26 -7.35
C VAL A 321 16.92 21.45 -6.13
N LEU A 322 18.14 21.71 -5.65
CA LEU A 322 18.71 21.05 -4.49
C LEU A 322 17.92 21.38 -3.22
N LEU A 323 17.50 22.63 -3.04
CA LEU A 323 16.71 23.07 -1.89
C LEU A 323 15.31 22.44 -1.91
N ALA A 324 14.65 22.42 -3.07
CA ALA A 324 13.35 21.77 -3.24
C ALA A 324 13.43 20.27 -2.96
N GLY A 325 14.46 19.59 -3.49
CA GLY A 325 14.75 18.19 -3.18
C GLY A 325 14.99 17.99 -1.68
N GLY A 326 15.88 18.78 -1.08
CA GLY A 326 16.21 18.71 0.34
C GLY A 326 14.98 18.83 1.23
N LEU A 327 14.12 19.82 0.97
CA LEU A 327 12.89 20.03 1.72
C LEU A 327 11.94 18.83 1.61
N THR A 328 11.69 18.32 0.39
CA THR A 328 10.84 17.14 0.20
C THR A 328 11.44 15.90 0.86
N GLY A 329 12.75 15.68 0.75
CA GLY A 329 13.46 14.59 1.43
C GLY A 329 13.31 14.65 2.96
N LEU A 330 13.47 15.84 3.55
CA LEU A 330 13.28 16.05 4.99
C LEU A 330 11.85 15.76 5.43
N ILE A 331 10.84 16.28 4.71
CA ILE A 331 9.42 16.06 5.01
C ILE A 331 9.07 14.56 4.96
N VAL A 332 9.52 13.87 3.90
CA VAL A 332 9.26 12.44 3.73
C VAL A 332 9.95 11.61 4.81
N THR A 333 11.19 11.96 5.18
CA THR A 333 11.92 11.30 6.26
C THR A 333 11.27 11.53 7.63
N ALA A 334 10.79 12.75 7.88
CA ALA A 334 10.06 13.09 9.09
C ALA A 334 8.73 12.31 9.17
N PHE A 335 8.00 12.19 8.05
CA PHE A 335 6.80 11.37 7.95
C PHE A 335 7.09 9.90 8.25
N TRP A 336 8.09 9.30 7.58
CA TRP A 336 8.52 7.92 7.81
C TRP A 336 8.89 7.69 9.27
N SER A 337 9.72 8.56 9.83
CA SER A 337 10.20 8.43 11.22
C SER A 337 9.06 8.54 12.23
N SER A 338 8.12 9.46 12.00
CA SER A 338 6.93 9.62 12.85
C SER A 338 6.01 8.41 12.78
N ARG A 339 5.86 7.84 11.58
CA ARG A 339 5.05 6.64 11.36
C ARG A 339 5.67 5.40 11.98
N GLN A 340 6.98 5.19 11.82
CA GLN A 340 7.69 4.08 12.46
C GLN A 340 7.60 4.15 13.99
N LYS A 341 7.75 5.35 14.58
CA LYS A 341 7.50 5.57 16.02
C LYS A 341 6.06 5.22 16.40
N ARG A 342 5.06 5.61 15.60
CA ARG A 342 3.66 5.26 15.86
C ARG A 342 3.40 3.76 15.71
N LEU A 343 3.97 3.11 14.71
CA LEU A 343 3.83 1.67 14.51
C LEU A 343 4.50 0.88 15.63
N SER A 344 5.65 1.33 16.14
CA SER A 344 6.27 0.71 17.32
C SER A 344 5.42 0.91 18.58
N MET A 345 4.75 2.07 18.73
CA MET A 345 3.81 2.32 19.83
C MET A 345 2.51 1.53 19.70
N LEU A 346 1.97 1.38 18.48
CA LEU A 346 0.75 0.61 18.18
C LEU A 346 0.97 -0.90 18.24
N ARG A 347 2.20 -1.38 18.02
CA ARG A 347 2.58 -2.77 18.35
C ARG A 347 2.46 -3.07 19.86
N THR A 348 2.39 -2.05 20.71
CA THR A 348 2.19 -2.15 22.16
C THR A 348 0.79 -1.77 22.64
N GLN A 349 -0.08 -1.18 21.81
CA GLN A 349 -1.43 -0.80 22.21
C GLN A 349 -2.42 -0.90 21.05
N THR A 350 -3.48 -1.70 21.24
CA THR A 350 -4.69 -1.68 20.43
C THR A 350 -5.41 -0.35 20.65
N ALA A 351 -5.62 0.43 19.59
CA ALA A 351 -6.36 1.67 19.68
C ALA A 351 -7.30 1.89 18.48
N PRO A 352 -8.49 2.49 18.74
CA PRO A 352 -9.60 2.63 17.80
C PRO A 352 -9.45 3.82 16.85
N THR A 353 -10.30 3.82 15.81
CA THR A 353 -10.39 4.80 14.74
C THR A 353 -11.39 5.93 15.07
N LYS A 354 -11.00 7.19 14.81
CA LYS A 354 -11.93 8.33 14.68
C LYS A 354 -11.60 9.15 13.43
N THR A 355 -12.66 9.56 12.74
CA THR A 355 -12.68 10.37 11.52
C THR A 355 -12.90 11.85 11.86
N ALA A 356 -12.26 12.76 11.12
CA ALA A 356 -12.45 14.21 11.24
C ALA A 356 -12.95 14.81 9.91
N ARG A 357 -13.87 15.78 10.02
CA ARG A 357 -14.43 16.60 8.92
C ARG A 357 -13.74 17.98 8.86
N PRO A 358 -13.61 18.61 7.68
CA PRO A 358 -13.23 20.02 7.58
C PRO A 358 -14.41 20.90 7.11
N TRP A 359 -14.61 22.05 7.76
CA TRP A 359 -15.45 23.16 7.31
C TRP A 359 -14.61 24.44 7.46
N LEU A 360 -14.31 25.12 6.33
CA LEU A 360 -14.25 26.58 6.12
C LEU A 360 -13.46 26.86 4.83
N GLY A 361 -14.16 27.07 3.70
CA GLY A 361 -13.49 27.17 2.40
C GLY A 361 -14.32 27.81 1.27
N GLN A 362 -15.10 28.85 1.55
CA GLN A 362 -15.95 29.48 0.51
C GLN A 362 -15.71 30.98 0.27
N VAL A 363 -14.78 31.63 0.97
CA VAL A 363 -14.52 33.08 0.77
C VAL A 363 -13.21 33.36 0.00
N ALA A 364 -12.28 32.39 -0.11
CA ALA A 364 -10.97 32.59 -0.77
C ALA A 364 -10.99 32.47 -2.31
N PHE A 365 -12.17 32.27 -2.91
CA PHE A 365 -12.35 31.85 -4.31
C PHE A 365 -12.01 32.94 -5.37
N PHE A 366 -12.05 34.23 -5.02
CA PHE A 366 -11.94 35.32 -6.01
C PHE A 366 -10.60 36.08 -6.03
N LEU A 367 -9.68 35.80 -5.12
CA LEU A 367 -8.46 36.60 -4.93
C LEU A 367 -7.40 36.43 -6.04
N PRO A 368 -7.09 35.22 -6.56
CA PRO A 368 -5.96 35.03 -7.48
C PRO A 368 -6.21 35.60 -8.89
N THR A 369 -7.45 35.55 -9.36
CA THR A 369 -7.85 36.10 -10.68
C THR A 369 -7.69 37.62 -10.73
N LEU A 370 -7.92 38.31 -9.60
CA LEU A 370 -7.70 39.75 -9.47
C LEU A 370 -6.20 40.12 -9.47
N VAL A 371 -5.32 39.25 -8.96
CA VAL A 371 -3.86 39.48 -8.90
C VAL A 371 -3.20 39.33 -10.27
N VAL A 372 -3.62 38.34 -11.06
CA VAL A 372 -3.05 38.14 -12.41
C VAL A 372 -3.51 39.22 -13.38
N LEU A 373 -4.77 39.68 -13.30
CA LEU A 373 -5.26 40.81 -14.09
C LEU A 373 -4.53 42.11 -13.75
N SER A 374 -4.21 42.35 -12.47
CA SER A 374 -3.52 43.56 -12.03
C SER A 374 -2.04 43.59 -12.42
N ILE A 375 -1.34 42.45 -12.43
CA ILE A 375 0.07 42.37 -12.89
C ILE A 375 0.19 42.55 -14.40
N LEU A 376 -0.74 42.00 -15.18
CA LEU A 376 -0.75 42.17 -16.65
C LEU A 376 -1.06 43.62 -17.05
N VAL A 377 -1.97 44.29 -16.33
CA VAL A 377 -2.25 45.73 -16.54
C VAL A 377 -1.06 46.60 -16.11
N ALA A 378 -0.33 46.22 -15.05
CA ALA A 378 0.77 47.01 -14.51
C ALA A 378 2.09 46.95 -15.33
N THR A 379 2.32 45.89 -16.12
CA THR A 379 3.63 45.64 -16.76
C THR A 379 3.77 46.13 -18.19
N GLY A 380 2.71 46.66 -18.82
CA GLY A 380 2.80 47.35 -20.13
C GLY A 380 3.35 46.50 -21.28
N SER A 381 3.28 45.17 -21.19
CA SER A 381 3.86 44.26 -22.20
C SER A 381 3.25 44.47 -23.58
N THR A 382 4.06 44.49 -24.63
CA THR A 382 3.58 44.61 -26.02
C THR A 382 2.75 43.38 -26.41
N TRP A 383 1.58 43.63 -27.02
CA TRP A 383 0.61 42.59 -27.40
C TRP A 383 1.18 41.49 -28.32
N GLU A 384 2.24 41.79 -29.07
CA GLU A 384 2.93 40.83 -29.93
C GLU A 384 3.69 39.75 -29.15
N ALA A 385 4.35 40.12 -28.04
CA ALA A 385 5.06 39.16 -27.19
C ALA A 385 4.08 38.22 -26.48
N ALA A 386 2.94 38.76 -26.02
CA ALA A 386 1.85 37.96 -25.46
C ALA A 386 1.23 37.00 -26.50
N GLY A 387 1.05 37.47 -27.74
CA GLY A 387 0.53 36.67 -28.85
C GLY A 387 1.41 35.48 -29.20
N TRP A 388 2.74 35.67 -29.29
CA TRP A 388 3.67 34.58 -29.59
C TRP A 388 3.78 33.54 -28.48
N ILE A 389 3.70 33.97 -27.22
CA ILE A 389 3.67 33.06 -26.06
C ILE A 389 2.39 32.22 -26.07
N ALA A 390 1.25 32.83 -26.38
CA ALA A 390 -0.03 32.13 -26.50
C ALA A 390 -0.01 31.08 -27.63
N LEU A 391 0.53 31.45 -28.80
CA LEU A 391 0.59 30.56 -29.97
C LEU A 391 1.50 29.33 -29.74
N ARG A 392 2.67 29.52 -29.11
CA ARG A 392 3.55 28.40 -28.73
C ARG A 392 2.90 27.47 -27.70
N ALA A 393 2.19 28.03 -26.72
CA ALA A 393 1.47 27.23 -25.72
C ALA A 393 0.36 26.38 -26.35
N ILE A 394 -0.35 26.91 -27.34
CA ILE A 394 -1.38 26.19 -28.10
C ILE A 394 -0.75 25.06 -28.93
N GLY A 395 0.32 25.34 -29.67
CA GLY A 395 0.98 24.34 -30.53
C GLY A 395 1.52 23.14 -29.75
N ILE A 396 2.19 23.37 -28.60
CA ILE A 396 2.71 22.30 -27.74
C ILE A 396 1.57 21.49 -27.12
N SER A 397 0.46 22.14 -26.75
CA SER A 397 -0.72 21.47 -26.18
C SER A 397 -1.38 20.54 -27.21
N LEU A 398 -1.48 20.96 -28.47
CA LEU A 398 -2.02 20.15 -29.56
C LEU A 398 -1.13 18.95 -29.90
N ALA A 399 0.19 19.13 -29.96
CA ALA A 399 1.13 18.04 -30.20
C ALA A 399 1.08 16.96 -29.10
N LEU A 400 1.03 17.38 -27.83
CA LEU A 400 0.90 16.48 -26.69
C LEU A 400 -0.44 15.72 -26.69
N ALA A 401 -1.54 16.39 -27.07
CA ALA A 401 -2.85 15.75 -27.18
C ALA A 401 -2.89 14.71 -28.32
N ALA A 402 -2.26 14.98 -29.47
CA ALA A 402 -2.18 14.07 -30.60
C ALA A 402 -1.35 12.81 -30.30
N ILE A 403 -0.27 12.93 -29.51
CA ILE A 403 0.52 11.77 -29.08
C ILE A 403 -0.27 10.88 -28.11
N LEU A 404 -1.10 11.47 -27.24
CA LEU A 404 -1.90 10.71 -26.27
C LEU A 404 -3.15 10.06 -26.83
N SER A 405 -3.80 10.65 -27.84
CA SER A 405 -4.97 10.04 -28.47
C SER A 405 -4.64 8.70 -29.15
N LEU A 406 -3.35 8.42 -29.35
CA LEU A 406 -2.82 7.14 -29.81
C LEU A 406 -2.75 6.08 -28.69
N VAL A 407 -2.79 6.46 -27.41
CA VAL A 407 -2.68 5.57 -26.25
C VAL A 407 -4.07 5.11 -25.79
N ARG A 408 -4.52 3.95 -26.28
CA ARG A 408 -5.77 3.31 -25.81
C ARG A 408 -5.49 2.46 -24.57
N VAL A 409 -6.15 2.77 -23.45
CA VAL A 409 -5.95 2.09 -22.16
C VAL A 409 -6.23 0.58 -22.26
N GLU A 410 -7.22 0.14 -23.05
CA GLU A 410 -7.49 -1.29 -23.24
C GLU A 410 -6.36 -2.01 -23.99
N LYS A 411 -5.76 -1.34 -24.99
CA LYS A 411 -4.60 -1.87 -25.72
C LYS A 411 -3.37 -1.92 -24.82
N CYS A 412 -3.18 -0.96 -23.91
CA CYS A 412 -2.12 -1.00 -22.91
C CYS A 412 -2.29 -2.17 -21.93
N LEU A 413 -3.51 -2.44 -21.44
CA LEU A 413 -3.78 -3.59 -20.56
C LEU A 413 -3.51 -4.92 -21.27
N ALA A 414 -3.97 -5.07 -22.52
CA ALA A 414 -3.72 -6.25 -23.33
C ALA A 414 -2.23 -6.41 -23.65
N CYS A 415 -1.52 -5.31 -23.92
CA CYS A 415 -0.08 -5.29 -24.16
C CYS A 415 0.70 -5.73 -22.92
N LEU A 416 0.37 -5.18 -21.74
CA LEU A 416 1.01 -5.55 -20.47
C LEU A 416 0.87 -7.05 -20.18
N SER A 417 -0.33 -7.61 -20.32
CA SER A 417 -0.54 -9.06 -20.13
C SER A 417 0.21 -9.90 -21.18
N ARG A 418 0.23 -9.45 -22.45
CA ARG A 418 0.98 -10.14 -23.52
C ARG A 418 2.50 -10.20 -23.27
N TYR A 419 3.07 -9.22 -22.57
CA TYR A 419 4.48 -9.20 -22.17
C TYR A 419 4.75 -9.82 -20.78
N GLY A 420 3.77 -10.52 -20.20
CA GLY A 420 3.94 -11.22 -18.90
C GLY A 420 3.83 -10.30 -17.68
N PHE A 421 3.38 -9.06 -17.85
CA PHE A 421 3.12 -8.12 -16.75
C PHE A 421 1.67 -8.26 -16.24
N ASP A 422 1.28 -9.47 -15.87
CA ASP A 422 -0.09 -9.76 -15.42
C ASP A 422 -0.44 -9.08 -14.08
N GLY A 423 0.56 -8.88 -13.21
CA GLY A 423 0.40 -8.16 -11.94
C GLY A 423 -0.01 -6.68 -12.12
N PRO A 424 0.77 -5.87 -12.87
CA PRO A 424 0.39 -4.49 -13.22
C PRO A 424 -0.95 -4.39 -13.95
N ALA A 425 -1.22 -5.31 -14.88
CA ALA A 425 -2.48 -5.36 -15.61
C ALA A 425 -3.66 -5.62 -14.64
N HIS A 426 -3.49 -6.55 -13.70
CA HIS A 426 -4.47 -6.81 -12.65
C HIS A 426 -4.71 -5.58 -11.77
N ALA A 427 -3.65 -4.96 -11.24
CA ALA A 427 -3.74 -3.77 -10.38
C ALA A 427 -4.51 -2.61 -11.06
N LEU A 428 -4.19 -2.33 -12.32
CA LEU A 428 -4.86 -1.28 -13.09
C LEU A 428 -6.33 -1.65 -13.39
N SER A 429 -6.62 -2.92 -13.69
CA SER A 429 -8.00 -3.38 -13.93
C SER A 429 -8.87 -3.32 -12.67
N VAL A 430 -8.33 -3.64 -11.49
CA VAL A 430 -9.03 -3.55 -10.20
C VAL A 430 -9.38 -2.10 -9.89
N ALA A 431 -8.44 -1.18 -10.12
CA ALA A 431 -8.67 0.25 -9.93
C ALA A 431 -9.76 0.81 -10.86
N LEU A 432 -9.77 0.40 -12.13
CA LEU A 432 -10.77 0.82 -13.11
C LEU A 432 -12.18 0.28 -12.80
N ARG A 433 -12.32 -1.00 -12.40
CA ARG A 433 -13.63 -1.61 -12.08
C ARG A 433 -14.30 -0.94 -10.88
N ARG A 434 -13.55 -0.58 -9.83
CA ARG A 434 -14.12 0.06 -8.64
C ARG A 434 -14.72 1.44 -8.92
N ARG A 435 -14.25 2.14 -9.96
CA ARG A 435 -14.83 3.41 -10.42
C ARG A 435 -16.16 3.24 -11.17
N GLN A 436 -16.42 2.09 -11.78
CA GLN A 436 -17.71 1.86 -12.46
C GLN A 436 -18.85 1.59 -11.47
N VAL A 437 -18.54 1.35 -10.20
CA VAL A 437 -19.49 0.96 -9.14
C VAL A 437 -19.79 2.10 -8.15
N GLY A 438 -19.06 3.22 -8.21
CA GLY A 438 -19.29 4.40 -7.38
C GLY A 438 -19.26 5.68 -8.20
#